data_AF-A0A2N9N9K8-F1
#
_entry.id   AF-A0A2N9N9K8-F1
#
_cell.length_a   1.000
_cell.length_b   1.000
_cell.length_c   1.000
_cell.angle_alpha   90.00
_cell.angle_beta   90.00
_cell.angle_gamma   90.00
#
_symmetry.space_group_name_H-M   'P 1'
#
loop_
_entity.id
_entity.type
_entity.pdbx_description
1 polymer ?
#
loop_
_entity_poly.entity_id
_entity_poly.type
_entity_poly.pdbx_seq_one_letter_code
_entity_poly.pdbx_strand_id
1 'polypeptide(L)'
;MTIRRMKTYTGGQGYVYQYYYVGNRQLPAKGGQEAATEYIFDVTSDRKTTFSVSVFLPEGVLRAWAFHHGRPLTDAEQYGAVKMRLFQAFDEVEDVMSHGRQLSVDSEILERALATLGVD
;
A
#
# COMPACT_ATOMS: atom_id res chain seq x y z
N MET A 1 -4.07 -24.96 4.02
CA MET A 1 -4.74 -23.89 3.25
C MET A 1 -4.71 -22.62 4.08
N THR A 2 -3.96 -21.62 3.68
CA THR A 2 -3.92 -20.32 4.39
C THR A 2 -5.23 -19.60 4.12
N ILE A 3 -6.05 -19.39 5.15
CA ILE A 3 -7.35 -18.71 5.03
C ILE A 3 -7.08 -17.23 4.70
N ARG A 4 -7.49 -16.78 3.51
CA ARG A 4 -7.46 -15.36 3.13
C ARG A 4 -8.55 -14.63 3.90
N ARG A 5 -8.16 -13.85 4.91
CA ARG A 5 -9.10 -13.09 5.73
C ARG A 5 -9.52 -11.80 5.02
N MET A 6 -10.76 -11.75 4.57
CA MET A 6 -11.38 -10.53 4.07
C MET A 6 -11.44 -9.48 5.20
N LYS A 7 -10.97 -8.27 4.92
CA LYS A 7 -11.08 -7.10 5.78
C LYS A 7 -12.04 -6.11 5.14
N THR A 8 -12.75 -5.36 5.98
CA THR A 8 -13.66 -4.30 5.55
C THR A 8 -13.09 -2.97 6.04
N TYR A 9 -13.09 -1.97 5.18
CA TYR A 9 -12.73 -0.59 5.46
C TYR A 9 -13.88 0.31 5.02
N THR A 10 -14.33 1.17 5.94
CA THR A 10 -15.31 2.21 5.62
C THR A 10 -14.52 3.47 5.34
N GLY A 11 -14.48 3.88 4.07
CA GLY A 11 -13.82 5.11 3.66
C GLY A 11 -14.57 6.34 4.16
N GLY A 12 -13.85 7.45 4.31
CA GLY A 12 -14.39 8.73 4.77
C GLY A 12 -15.50 9.30 3.87
N GLN A 13 -15.52 8.89 2.61
CA GLN A 13 -16.51 9.28 1.60
C GLN A 13 -17.82 8.47 1.67
N GLY A 14 -17.96 7.55 2.63
CA GLY A 14 -19.17 6.72 2.81
C GLY A 14 -19.19 5.42 1.99
N TYR A 15 -18.14 5.14 1.21
CA TYR A 15 -17.95 3.86 0.52
C TYR A 15 -17.39 2.79 1.45
N VAL A 16 -17.87 1.56 1.31
CA VAL A 16 -17.36 0.40 2.05
C VAL A 16 -16.54 -0.46 1.09
N TYR A 17 -15.23 -0.53 1.34
CA TYR A 17 -14.31 -1.37 0.60
C TYR A 17 -14.06 -2.66 1.36
N GLN A 18 -14.11 -3.78 0.68
CA GLN A 18 -13.60 -5.05 1.17
C GLN A 18 -12.31 -5.37 0.44
N TYR A 19 -11.30 -5.79 1.19
CA TYR A 19 -10.01 -6.13 0.62
C TYR A 19 -9.36 -7.30 1.34
N TYR A 20 -8.47 -7.99 0.65
CA TYR A 20 -7.55 -8.94 1.24
C TYR A 20 -6.16 -8.82 0.63
N TYR A 21 -5.17 -9.11 1.45
CA TYR A 21 -3.78 -9.13 1.02
C TYR A 21 -3.50 -10.42 0.25
N VAL A 22 -3.01 -10.28 -0.98
CA VAL A 22 -2.67 -11.39 -1.88
C VAL A 22 -1.24 -11.84 -1.65
N GLY A 23 -0.33 -10.88 -1.51
CA GLY A 23 1.10 -11.11 -1.33
C GLY A 23 1.93 -9.90 -1.73
N ASN A 24 3.25 -10.03 -1.60
CA ASN A 24 4.20 -9.07 -2.12
C ASN A 24 5.22 -9.77 -3.04
N ARG A 25 5.84 -8.98 -3.92
CA ARG A 25 6.95 -9.43 -4.74
C ARG A 25 7.96 -8.32 -4.93
N GLN A 26 9.23 -8.69 -4.96
CA GLN A 26 10.30 -7.76 -5.30
C GLN A 26 10.35 -7.57 -6.82
N LEU A 27 10.33 -6.31 -7.23
CA LEU A 27 10.51 -5.90 -8.61
C LEU A 27 11.93 -5.37 -8.76
N PRO A 28 12.80 -6.05 -9.54
CA PRO A 28 14.15 -5.56 -9.78
C PRO A 28 14.10 -4.28 -10.61
N ALA A 29 15.10 -3.41 -10.41
CA ALA A 29 15.27 -2.22 -11.24
C ALA A 29 15.37 -2.63 -12.71
N LYS A 30 14.51 -2.07 -13.56
CA LYS A 30 14.48 -2.31 -15.01
C LYS A 30 14.24 -1.01 -15.74
N GLY A 31 15.07 -0.72 -16.75
CA GLY A 31 14.82 0.36 -17.70
C GLY A 31 14.63 1.75 -17.09
N GLY A 32 15.47 2.13 -16.11
CA GLY A 32 15.40 3.44 -15.46
C GLY A 32 14.39 3.56 -14.32
N GLN A 33 13.56 2.54 -14.07
CA GLN A 33 12.79 2.42 -12.83
C GLN A 33 13.65 1.82 -11.72
N GLU A 34 13.59 2.45 -10.55
CA GLU A 34 14.20 1.91 -9.33
C GLU A 34 13.54 0.58 -8.92
N ALA A 35 14.30 -0.22 -8.19
CA ALA A 35 13.77 -1.44 -7.60
C ALA A 35 12.71 -1.09 -6.55
N ALA A 36 11.67 -1.91 -6.45
CA ALA A 36 10.54 -1.67 -5.57
C ALA A 36 9.92 -2.98 -5.10
N THR A 37 9.31 -2.97 -3.92
CA THR A 37 8.45 -4.06 -3.48
C THR A 37 7.00 -3.75 -3.87
N GLU A 38 6.38 -4.60 -4.65
CA GLU A 38 4.96 -4.50 -4.99
C GLU A 38 4.14 -5.32 -4.01
N TYR A 39 3.18 -4.67 -3.35
CA TYR A 39 2.19 -5.29 -2.49
C TYR A 39 0.84 -5.31 -3.21
N ILE A 40 0.26 -6.50 -3.32
CA ILE A 40 -0.95 -6.72 -4.11
C ILE A 40 -2.13 -6.97 -3.16
N PHE A 41 -3.19 -6.20 -3.36
CA PHE A 41 -4.45 -6.32 -2.63
C PHE A 41 -5.57 -6.55 -3.63
N ASP A 42 -6.41 -7.55 -3.39
CA ASP A 42 -7.66 -7.66 -4.11
C ASP A 42 -8.72 -6.90 -3.35
N VAL A 43 -9.41 -6.00 -4.06
CA VAL A 43 -10.36 -5.04 -3.52
C VAL A 43 -11.69 -5.19 -4.24
N THR A 44 -12.78 -5.00 -3.51
CA THR A 44 -14.13 -4.90 -4.05
C THR A 44 -14.92 -3.86 -3.27
N SER A 45 -15.65 -3.00 -3.95
CA SER A 45 -16.54 -2.00 -3.34
C SER A 45 -18.01 -2.44 -3.35
N ASP A 46 -18.40 -3.26 -4.33
CA ASP A 46 -19.79 -3.72 -4.53
C ASP A 46 -20.02 -5.22 -4.24
N ARG A 47 -18.97 -5.96 -3.86
CA ARG A 47 -18.93 -7.42 -3.65
C ARG A 47 -19.19 -8.28 -4.89
N LYS A 48 -19.35 -7.70 -6.07
CA LYS A 48 -19.49 -8.44 -7.35
C LYS A 48 -18.24 -8.28 -8.19
N THR A 49 -17.67 -7.07 -8.23
CA THR A 49 -16.43 -6.80 -8.97
C THR A 49 -15.24 -6.78 -8.02
N THR A 50 -14.33 -7.74 -8.21
CA THR A 50 -13.02 -7.75 -7.53
C THR A 50 -11.95 -7.33 -8.50
N PHE A 51 -11.10 -6.38 -8.10
CA PHE A 51 -9.96 -5.92 -8.87
C PHE A 51 -8.71 -5.86 -7.99
N SER A 52 -7.55 -6.05 -8.60
CA SER A 52 -6.27 -5.97 -7.90
C SER A 52 -5.77 -4.53 -7.88
N VAL A 53 -5.32 -4.09 -6.71
CA VAL A 53 -4.61 -2.84 -6.47
C VAL A 53 -3.18 -3.19 -6.09
N SER A 54 -2.24 -2.67 -6.86
CA SER A 54 -0.81 -2.78 -6.62
C SER A 54 -0.30 -1.51 -5.94
N VAL A 55 0.35 -1.68 -4.80
CA VAL A 55 1.01 -0.60 -4.06
C VAL A 55 2.51 -0.85 -4.11
N PHE A 56 3.24 0.07 -4.75
CA PHE A 56 4.67 0.01 -4.94
C PHE A 56 5.38 0.77 -3.82
N LEU A 57 6.33 0.11 -3.19
CA LEU A 57 7.23 0.68 -2.20
C LEU A 57 8.65 0.69 -2.77
N PRO A 58 9.12 1.82 -3.32
CA PRO A 58 10.45 1.91 -3.89
C PRO A 58 11.55 1.69 -2.85
N GLU A 59 12.61 0.97 -3.23
CA GLU A 59 13.78 0.78 -2.38
C GLU A 59 14.47 2.11 -2.06
N GLY A 60 14.46 3.07 -2.99
CA GLY A 60 15.02 4.41 -2.76
C GLY A 60 14.36 5.13 -1.57
N VAL A 61 13.04 5.00 -1.45
CA VAL A 61 12.25 5.59 -0.34
C VAL A 61 12.59 4.90 0.98
N LEU A 62 12.69 3.57 0.99
CA LEU A 62 13.12 2.80 2.18
C LEU A 62 14.53 3.18 2.64
N ARG A 63 15.46 3.34 1.68
CA ARG A 63 16.84 3.72 1.97
C ARG A 63 16.95 5.14 2.50
N ALA A 64 16.20 6.08 1.91
CA ALA A 64 16.16 7.46 2.38
C ALA A 64 15.64 7.55 3.82
N TRP A 65 14.56 6.83 4.11
CA TRP A 65 14.02 6.73 5.46
C TRP A 65 15.02 6.13 6.45
N ALA A 66 15.64 5.01 6.08
CA ALA A 66 16.61 4.32 6.93
C ALA A 66 17.88 5.14 7.19
N PHE A 67 18.31 5.93 6.21
CA PHE A 67 19.42 6.86 6.36
C PHE A 67 19.07 7.98 7.34
N HIS A 68 17.85 8.52 7.28
CA HIS A 68 17.39 9.59 8.17
C HIS A 68 17.21 9.14 9.62
N HIS A 69 16.61 7.96 9.83
CA HIS A 69 16.26 7.43 11.16
C HIS A 69 17.30 6.46 11.74
N GLY A 70 18.36 6.13 10.98
CA GLY A 70 19.46 5.28 11.43
C GLY A 70 19.12 3.79 11.58
N ARG A 71 17.94 3.35 11.14
CA ARG A 71 17.51 1.94 11.15
C ARG A 71 16.67 1.60 9.92
N PRO A 72 16.70 0.36 9.42
CA PRO A 72 15.78 -0.08 8.36
C PRO A 72 14.36 -0.32 8.91
N LEU A 73 13.35 -0.19 8.05
CA LEU A 73 11.98 -0.59 8.35
C LEU A 73 11.83 -2.11 8.30
N THR A 74 11.14 -2.66 9.29
CA THR A 74 10.72 -4.06 9.33
C THR A 74 9.62 -4.35 8.31
N ASP A 75 9.45 -5.63 7.92
CA ASP A 75 8.35 -6.04 7.04
C ASP A 75 6.96 -5.60 7.54
N ALA A 76 6.78 -5.57 8.86
CA ALA A 76 5.52 -5.14 9.48
C ALA A 76 5.28 -3.63 9.31
N GLU A 77 6.32 -2.81 9.50
CA GLU A 77 6.25 -1.35 9.29
C GLU A 77 6.05 -1.02 7.80
N GLN A 78 6.78 -1.71 6.91
CA GLN A 78 6.60 -1.56 5.45
C GLN A 78 5.17 -1.92 5.03
N TYR A 79 4.66 -3.07 5.48
CA TYR A 79 3.27 -3.47 5.22
C TYR A 79 2.27 -2.48 5.81
N GLY A 80 2.54 -1.95 7.00
CA GLY A 80 1.75 -0.91 7.64
C GLY A 80 1.65 0.33 6.76
N ALA A 81 2.79 0.85 6.29
CA ALA A 81 2.85 2.03 5.45
C ALA A 81 2.09 1.86 4.12
N VAL A 82 2.30 0.73 3.46
CA VAL A 82 1.60 0.34 2.22
C VAL A 82 0.09 0.29 2.44
N LYS A 83 -0.35 -0.30 3.55
CA LYS A 83 -1.77 -0.40 3.91
C LYS A 83 -2.38 0.98 4.18
N MET A 84 -1.63 1.88 4.81
CA MET A 84 -2.08 3.28 4.98
C MET A 84 -2.24 3.99 3.64
N ARG A 85 -1.32 3.77 2.69
CA ARG A 85 -1.46 4.31 1.33
C ARG A 85 -2.69 3.78 0.60
N LEU A 86 -3.02 2.50 0.78
CA LEU A 86 -4.24 1.90 0.24
C LEU A 86 -5.50 2.58 0.80
N PHE A 87 -5.54 2.82 2.12
CA PHE A 87 -6.68 3.50 2.75
C PHE A 87 -6.83 4.94 2.28
N GLN A 88 -5.71 5.67 2.20
CA GLN A 88 -5.69 7.01 1.63
C GLN A 88 -6.28 7.02 0.21
N ALA A 89 -5.95 6.04 -0.63
CA ALA A 89 -6.54 5.94 -1.96
C ALA A 89 -8.04 5.67 -1.94
N PHE A 90 -8.54 4.87 -0.98
CA PHE A 90 -9.98 4.65 -0.81
C PHE A 90 -10.74 5.92 -0.39
N ASP A 91 -10.07 6.84 0.29
CA ASP A 91 -10.63 8.11 0.72
C ASP A 91 -10.52 9.21 -0.35
N GLU A 92 -9.41 9.25 -1.11
CA GLU A 92 -9.13 10.30 -2.08
C GLU A 92 -9.66 10.01 -3.49
N VAL A 93 -9.70 8.73 -3.90
CA VAL A 93 -10.05 8.35 -5.27
C VAL A 93 -11.50 7.86 -5.31
N GLU A 94 -12.37 8.64 -5.96
CA GLU A 94 -13.79 8.28 -6.11
C GLU A 94 -13.99 6.96 -6.88
N ASP A 95 -13.19 6.72 -7.94
CA ASP A 95 -13.20 5.46 -8.71
C ASP A 95 -11.83 4.78 -8.68
N VAL A 96 -11.60 4.04 -7.58
CA VAL A 96 -10.37 3.27 -7.37
C VAL A 96 -10.18 2.20 -8.45
N MET A 97 -11.26 1.64 -8.99
CA MET A 97 -11.18 0.61 -10.03
C MET A 97 -10.59 1.17 -11.33
N SER A 98 -10.99 2.38 -11.71
CA SER A 98 -10.50 3.02 -12.93
C SER A 98 -9.15 3.72 -12.74
N HIS A 99 -8.96 4.41 -11.60
CA HIS A 99 -7.84 5.34 -11.40
C HIS A 99 -6.90 5.00 -10.23
N GLY A 100 -7.27 4.07 -9.35
CA GLY A 100 -6.53 3.77 -8.11
C GLY A 100 -5.85 2.40 -8.07
N ARG A 101 -5.69 1.72 -9.21
CA ARG A 101 -5.12 0.35 -9.26
C ARG A 101 -3.61 0.28 -9.10
N GLN A 102 -2.89 1.38 -9.31
CA GLN A 102 -1.44 1.45 -9.15
C GLN A 102 -1.13 2.65 -8.25
N LEU A 103 -0.61 2.37 -7.07
CA LEU A 103 -0.30 3.38 -6.05
C LEU A 103 1.19 3.32 -5.75
N SER A 104 1.84 4.49 -5.67
CA SER A 104 3.22 4.60 -5.19
C SER A 104 3.24 5.12 -3.76
N VAL A 105 4.22 4.67 -2.99
CA VAL A 105 4.57 5.21 -1.67
C VAL A 105 5.85 6.02 -1.82
N ASP A 106 5.69 7.34 -1.89
CA ASP A 106 6.80 8.29 -1.87
C ASP A 106 7.21 8.60 -0.42
N SER A 107 8.36 9.27 -0.23
CA SER A 107 8.90 9.58 1.10
C SER A 107 7.90 10.31 2.01
N GLU A 108 7.17 11.29 1.49
CA GLU A 108 6.19 12.05 2.29
C GLU A 108 5.01 11.17 2.74
N ILE A 109 4.57 10.24 1.89
CA ILE A 109 3.50 9.30 2.21
C ILE A 109 4.01 8.30 3.26
N LEU A 110 5.25 7.82 3.10
CA LEU A 110 5.87 6.91 4.05
C LEU A 110 5.94 7.54 5.45
N GLU A 111 6.47 8.75 5.55
CA GLU A 111 6.58 9.49 6.82
C GLU A 111 5.22 9.66 7.50
N ARG A 112 4.22 10.15 6.75
CA ARG A 112 2.86 10.34 7.28
C ARG A 112 2.22 9.03 7.73
N ALA A 113 2.42 7.96 6.96
CA ALA A 113 1.90 6.65 7.29
C ALA A 113 2.55 6.09 8.56
N LEU A 114 3.87 6.19 8.70
CA LEU A 114 4.62 5.73 9.86
C LEU A 114 4.29 6.53 11.11
N ALA A 115 4.17 7.86 11.00
CA ALA A 115 3.72 8.72 12.09
C ALA A 115 2.33 8.33 12.60
N THR A 116 1.40 7.99 11.68
CA THR A 116 0.05 7.50 12.05
C THR A 116 0.10 6.15 12.78
N LEU A 117 1.10 5.33 12.47
CA LEU A 117 1.34 4.04 13.12
C LEU A 117 2.12 4.17 14.44
N GLY A 118 2.57 5.38 14.80
CA GLY A 118 3.40 5.63 15.97
C GLY A 118 4.85 5.16 15.81
N VAL A 119 5.33 5.10 14.57
CA VAL A 119 6.70 4.73 14.23
C VAL A 119 7.48 6.02 13.97
N ASP A 120 8.53 6.24 14.77
CA ASP A 120 9.55 7.30 14.64
C ASP A 120 10.91 6.66 14.34
#